data_AF-A0A2U8X5H1-F1
#
_entry.id   AF-A0A2U8X5H1-F1
#
_cell.length_a   1.000
_cell.length_b   1.000
_cell.length_c   1.000
_cell.angle_alpha   90.00
_cell.angle_beta   90.00
_cell.angle_gamma   90.00
#
_symmetry.space_group_name_H-M   'P 1'
#
loop_
_entity.id
_entity.type
_entity.pdbx_description
1 polymer ?
#
loop_
_entity_poly.entity_id
_entity_poly.type
_entity_poly.pdbx_seq_one_letter_code
_entity_poly.pdbx_strand_id
1 'polypeptide(L)'
;MAAKLVELVREAAARARLVARGYPSGCSAEALPWAVIKRFDDDVRGHVERDPRIEDGRDQVLIAAVNLAEAAPGDEADGPERERLVKAINDLEWVTLSRGIVNRAAAASGYGEAGDRLRDAG
;
A
#
# COMPACT_ATOMS: atom_id res chain seq x y z
N MET A 1 11.15 -13.97 11.65
CA MET A 1 10.74 -13.22 10.44
C MET A 1 9.35 -13.65 10.04
N ALA A 2 8.43 -12.70 9.93
CA ALA A 2 7.01 -12.92 9.63
C ALA A 2 6.75 -13.13 8.13
N ALA A 3 7.26 -14.22 7.55
CA ALA A 3 7.31 -14.45 6.10
C ALA A 3 5.94 -14.30 5.40
N LYS A 4 4.87 -14.84 6.00
CA LYS A 4 3.51 -14.75 5.45
C LYS A 4 2.99 -13.31 5.39
N LEU A 5 3.27 -12.50 6.43
CA LEU A 5 2.85 -11.09 6.44
C LEU A 5 3.67 -10.26 5.44
N VAL A 6 4.96 -10.58 5.27
CA VAL A 6 5.79 -10.00 4.22
C VAL A 6 5.22 -10.28 2.83
N GLU A 7 4.78 -11.52 2.56
CA GLU A 7 4.13 -11.88 1.30
C GLU A 7 2.82 -11.11 1.09
N LEU A 8 1.98 -10.97 2.12
CA LEU A 8 0.75 -10.17 2.04
C LEU A 8 1.02 -8.70 1.71
N VAL A 9 2.03 -8.09 2.33
CA VAL A 9 2.44 -6.70 2.01
C VAL A 9 2.83 -6.56 0.54
N ARG A 10 3.63 -7.51 0.03
CA ARG A 10 4.07 -7.53 -1.37
C ARG A 10 2.90 -7.76 -2.33
N GLU A 11 1.97 -8.65 -2.01
CA GLU A 11 0.78 -8.89 -2.83
C GLU A 11 -0.12 -7.64 -2.86
N ALA A 12 -0.35 -7.00 -1.71
CA ALA A 12 -1.13 -5.78 -1.62
C ALA A 12 -0.53 -4.66 -2.47
N ALA A 13 0.79 -4.45 -2.39
CA ALA A 13 1.50 -3.47 -3.21
C ALA A 13 1.44 -3.81 -4.70
N ALA A 14 1.57 -5.09 -5.07
CA ALA A 14 1.46 -5.53 -6.46
C ALA A 14 0.06 -5.27 -7.04
N ARG A 15 -1.00 -5.55 -6.26
CA ARG A 15 -2.39 -5.25 -6.62
C ARG A 15 -2.62 -3.75 -6.78
N ALA A 16 -2.13 -2.95 -5.84
CA ALA A 16 -2.23 -1.49 -5.91
C ALA A 16 -1.55 -0.93 -7.17
N ARG A 17 -0.36 -1.42 -7.51
CA ARG A 17 0.35 -1.06 -8.75
C ARG A 17 -0.43 -1.46 -10.01
N LEU A 18 -1.09 -2.61 -10.00
CA LEU A 18 -1.93 -3.05 -11.12
C LEU A 18 -3.09 -2.07 -11.34
N VAL A 19 -3.78 -1.67 -10.26
CA VAL A 19 -4.88 -0.69 -10.31
C VAL A 19 -4.37 0.66 -10.84
N ALA A 20 -3.28 1.18 -10.29
CA ALA A 20 -2.69 2.46 -10.71
C ALA A 20 -2.31 2.46 -12.20
N ARG A 21 -1.76 1.37 -12.72
CA ARG A 21 -1.37 1.25 -14.13
C ARG A 21 -2.56 1.01 -15.06
N GLY A 22 -3.61 0.35 -14.58
CA GLY A 22 -4.80 0.01 -15.35
C GLY A 22 -5.83 1.14 -15.45
N TYR A 23 -5.79 2.12 -14.54
CA TYR A 23 -6.67 3.28 -14.56
C TYR A 23 -6.58 4.05 -15.91
N PRO A 24 -7.70 4.45 -16.53
CA PRO A 24 -9.08 4.43 -16.03
C PRO A 24 -9.87 3.14 -16.32
N SER A 25 -9.28 2.13 -16.96
CA SER A 25 -9.99 0.96 -17.50
C SER A 25 -10.66 0.05 -16.44
N GLY A 26 -10.29 0.20 -15.16
CA GLY A 26 -10.74 -0.70 -14.07
C GLY A 26 -11.55 -0.03 -12.95
N CYS A 27 -11.60 1.31 -12.89
CA CYS A 27 -12.33 2.04 -11.85
C CYS A 27 -12.55 3.50 -12.26
N SER A 28 -13.60 4.14 -11.71
CA SER A 28 -13.82 5.57 -11.86
C SER A 28 -12.80 6.40 -11.08
N ALA A 29 -12.69 7.69 -11.42
CA ALA A 29 -11.89 8.68 -10.69
C ALA A 29 -12.22 8.71 -9.19
N GLU A 30 -13.52 8.76 -8.85
CA GLU A 30 -13.99 8.75 -7.45
C GLU A 30 -13.61 7.46 -6.69
N ALA A 31 -13.52 6.34 -7.39
CA ALA A 31 -13.19 5.05 -6.79
C ALA A 31 -11.69 4.81 -6.69
N LEU A 32 -10.86 5.50 -7.47
CA LEU A 32 -9.43 5.21 -7.59
C LEU A 32 -8.68 5.26 -6.24
N PRO A 33 -8.81 6.30 -5.38
CA PRO A 33 -8.10 6.35 -4.11
C PRO A 33 -8.42 5.15 -3.20
N TRP A 34 -9.68 4.73 -3.18
CA TRP A 34 -10.12 3.59 -2.38
C TRP A 34 -9.67 2.26 -2.99
N ALA A 35 -9.72 2.14 -4.31
CA ALA A 35 -9.34 0.93 -5.03
C ALA A 35 -7.85 0.59 -4.85
N VAL A 36 -6.96 1.60 -4.87
CA VAL A 36 -5.51 1.36 -4.74
C VAL A 36 -5.10 0.94 -3.32
N ILE A 37 -5.76 1.45 -2.28
CA ILE A 37 -5.37 1.16 -0.90
C ILE A 37 -6.12 -0.04 -0.30
N LYS A 38 -7.23 -0.47 -0.91
CA LYS A 38 -8.15 -1.47 -0.34
C LYS A 38 -7.45 -2.72 0.22
N ARG A 39 -6.60 -3.36 -0.59
CA ARG A 39 -5.90 -4.59 -0.15
C ARG A 39 -4.92 -4.32 1.00
N PHE A 40 -4.34 -3.13 1.04
CA PHE A 40 -3.48 -2.75 2.15
C PHE A 40 -4.29 -2.55 3.44
N ASP A 41 -5.43 -1.87 3.36
CA ASP A 41 -6.31 -1.63 4.51
C ASP A 41 -6.92 -2.93 5.04
N ASP A 42 -7.37 -3.81 4.15
CA ASP A 42 -8.03 -5.07 4.52
C ASP A 42 -7.05 -6.11 5.08
N ASP A 43 -5.84 -6.22 4.51
CA ASP A 43 -4.96 -7.37 4.76
C ASP A 43 -3.66 -7.04 5.48
N VAL A 44 -3.27 -5.76 5.56
CA VAL A 44 -1.98 -5.36 6.13
C VAL A 44 -2.17 -4.49 7.36
N ARG A 45 -2.96 -3.42 7.26
CA ARG A 45 -3.07 -2.38 8.30
C ARG A 45 -3.50 -2.95 9.65
N GLY A 46 -4.43 -3.91 9.65
CA GLY A 46 -4.91 -4.58 10.86
C GLY A 46 -3.94 -5.61 11.47
N HIS A 47 -2.87 -5.96 10.77
CA HIS A 47 -1.92 -7.01 11.16
C HIS A 47 -0.55 -6.48 11.62
N VAL A 48 -0.30 -5.19 11.45
CA VAL A 48 0.91 -4.52 11.96
C VAL A 48 0.58 -3.68 13.20
N GLU A 49 1.56 -3.48 14.07
CA GLU A 49 1.48 -2.49 15.13
C GLU A 49 1.33 -1.09 14.52
N ARG A 50 0.63 -0.19 15.22
CA ARG A 50 0.44 1.18 14.74
C ARG A 50 1.79 1.91 14.67
N ASP A 51 2.20 2.27 13.46
CA ASP A 51 3.35 3.14 13.20
C ASP A 51 2.89 4.37 12.39
N PRO A 52 3.02 5.60 12.92
CA PRO A 52 2.62 6.82 12.22
C PRO A 52 3.20 6.96 10.82
N ARG A 53 4.41 6.43 10.57
CA ARG A 53 5.09 6.55 9.27
C ARG A 53 4.48 5.65 8.21
N ILE A 54 3.86 4.54 8.61
CA ILE A 54 3.09 3.69 7.70
C ILE A 54 1.79 4.40 7.33
N GLU A 55 1.14 5.04 8.30
CA GLU A 55 -0.07 5.84 8.06
C GLU A 55 0.23 7.07 7.18
N ASP A 56 1.36 7.75 7.39
CA ASP A 56 1.82 8.84 6.51
C ASP A 56 2.01 8.33 5.08
N GLY A 57 2.63 7.15 4.90
CA GLY A 57 2.80 6.52 3.58
C GLY A 57 1.47 6.17 2.92
N ARG A 58 0.48 5.72 3.69
CA ARG A 58 -0.88 5.46 3.23
C ARG A 58 -1.54 6.76 2.74
N ASP A 59 -1.38 7.85 3.48
CA ASP A 59 -1.94 9.15 3.09
C ASP A 59 -1.29 9.67 1.81
N GLN A 60 0.02 9.48 1.61
CA GLN A 60 0.69 9.82 0.34
C GLN A 60 0.13 9.04 -0.85
N VAL A 61 -0.21 7.75 -0.68
CA VAL A 61 -0.86 6.97 -1.75
C VAL A 61 -2.24 7.54 -2.07
N LEU A 62 -3.04 7.90 -1.06
CA LEU A 62 -4.35 8.50 -1.27
C LEU A 62 -4.26 9.84 -2.00
N ILE A 63 -3.33 10.71 -1.59
CA ILE A 63 -3.09 12.01 -2.24
C ILE A 63 -2.68 11.81 -3.70
N ALA A 64 -1.71 10.94 -3.97
CA ALA A 64 -1.26 10.67 -5.34
C ALA A 64 -2.37 10.07 -6.22
N ALA A 65 -3.25 9.25 -5.63
CA ALA A 65 -4.39 8.68 -6.35
C ALA A 65 -5.44 9.74 -6.70
N VAL A 66 -5.69 10.70 -5.80
CA VAL A 66 -6.56 11.85 -6.09
C VAL A 66 -5.97 12.69 -7.22
N ASN A 67 -4.68 13.01 -7.16
CA ASN A 67 -4.02 13.79 -8.22
C ASN A 67 -4.12 13.11 -9.60
N LEU A 68 -3.93 11.78 -9.66
CA LEU A 68 -4.12 11.03 -10.91
C LEU A 68 -5.60 11.00 -11.35
N ALA A 69 -6.54 10.91 -10.40
CA ALA A 69 -7.96 10.94 -10.70
C ALA A 69 -8.40 12.30 -11.29
N GLU A 70 -7.79 13.39 -10.82
CA GLU A 70 -8.02 14.76 -11.29
C GLU A 70 -7.30 15.07 -12.61
N ALA A 71 -6.16 14.43 -12.89
CA ALA A 71 -5.53 14.47 -14.20
C ALA A 71 -6.40 13.74 -15.23
N ALA A 72 -7.06 14.51 -16.12
CA ALA A 72 -7.95 13.94 -17.12
C ALA A 72 -7.21 12.90 -17.98
N PRO A 73 -7.81 11.72 -18.27
CA PRO A 73 -7.16 10.71 -19.09
C PRO A 73 -6.76 11.27 -20.47
N GLY A 74 -5.48 11.16 -20.82
CA GLY A 74 -4.93 11.70 -22.07
C GLY A 74 -4.40 13.13 -21.97
N ASP A 75 -4.45 13.76 -20.79
CA ASP A 75 -3.72 14.98 -20.48
C ASP A 75 -2.21 14.70 -20.37
N GLU A 76 -1.36 15.69 -20.65
CA GLU A 76 0.09 15.61 -20.49
C GLU A 76 0.50 15.23 -19.05
N ALA A 77 -0.35 15.56 -18.08
CA ALA A 77 -0.16 15.23 -16.67
C ALA A 77 -0.45 13.77 -16.28
N ASP A 78 -1.21 12.99 -17.08
CA ASP A 78 -1.63 11.62 -16.72
C ASP A 78 -0.42 10.70 -16.50
N GLY A 79 0.57 10.74 -17.41
CA GLY A 79 1.80 9.95 -17.30
C GLY A 79 2.57 10.24 -16.00
N PRO A 80 2.96 11.51 -15.74
CA PRO A 80 3.63 11.91 -14.52
C PRO A 80 2.85 11.58 -13.24
N GLU A 81 1.54 11.84 -13.16
CA GLU A 81 0.75 11.53 -11.95
C GLU A 81 0.65 10.03 -11.70
N ARG A 82 0.57 9.23 -12.76
CA ARG A 82 0.59 7.76 -12.66
C ARG A 82 1.91 7.25 -12.11
N GLU A 83 3.03 7.80 -12.57
CA GLU A 83 4.34 7.48 -12.03
C GLU A 83 4.48 7.85 -10.55
N ARG A 84 3.95 9.03 -10.15
CA ARG A 84 3.94 9.45 -8.74
C ARG A 84 3.12 8.52 -7.86
N LEU A 85 1.94 8.08 -8.32
CA LEU A 85 1.13 7.10 -7.59
C LEU A 85 1.85 5.76 -7.46
N VAL A 86 2.45 5.25 -8.53
CA VAL A 86 3.24 4.00 -8.47
C VAL A 86 4.42 4.14 -7.51
N LYS A 87 5.09 5.29 -7.49
CA LYS A 87 6.16 5.57 -6.53
C LYS A 87 5.63 5.58 -5.09
N ALA A 88 4.53 6.26 -4.80
CA ALA A 88 3.92 6.29 -3.47
C ALA A 88 3.57 4.88 -2.97
N ILE A 89 3.06 4.01 -3.86
CA ILE A 89 2.79 2.61 -3.52
C ILE A 89 4.07 1.84 -3.17
N ASN A 90 5.15 2.03 -3.94
CA ASN A 90 6.44 1.41 -3.65
C ASN A 90 7.02 1.90 -2.32
N ASP A 91 6.87 3.20 -2.02
CA ASP A 91 7.32 3.79 -0.77
C ASP A 91 6.51 3.24 0.42
N LEU A 92 5.19 3.06 0.26
CA LEU A 92 4.33 2.40 1.26
C LEU A 92 4.75 0.94 1.50
N GLU A 93 5.00 0.18 0.44
CA GLU A 93 5.52 -1.19 0.55
C GLU A 93 6.84 -1.20 1.35
N TRP A 94 7.77 -0.32 0.98
CA TRP A 94 9.09 -0.25 1.62
C TRP A 94 9.00 0.17 3.09
N VAL A 95 8.24 1.20 3.43
CA VAL A 95 8.11 1.67 4.82
C VAL A 95 7.45 0.59 5.69
N THR A 96 6.45 -0.11 5.15
CA THR A 96 5.76 -1.20 5.84
C THR A 96 6.69 -2.37 6.08
N LEU A 97 7.44 -2.81 5.08
CA LEU A 97 8.39 -3.91 5.24
C LEU A 97 9.55 -3.53 6.18
N SER A 98 10.02 -2.29 6.15
CA SER A 98 11.16 -1.84 6.97
C SER A 98 10.80 -1.55 8.43
N ARG A 99 9.55 -1.18 8.72
CA ARG A 99 9.12 -0.76 10.07
C ARG A 99 8.03 -1.63 10.67
N GLY A 100 7.34 -2.43 9.87
CA GLY A 100 6.24 -3.27 10.31
C GLY A 100 6.67 -4.23 11.40
N ILE A 101 5.86 -4.28 12.44
CA ILE A 101 5.96 -5.22 13.55
C ILE A 101 4.65 -5.99 13.61
N VAL A 102 4.70 -7.31 13.71
CA VAL A 102 3.52 -8.17 13.85
C VAL A 102 2.79 -7.83 15.14
N ASN A 103 1.50 -7.53 15.05
CA ASN A 103 0.68 -7.30 16.25
C ASN A 103 0.07 -8.61 16.78
N ARG A 104 -0.60 -8.52 17.94
CA ARG A 104 -1.24 -9.71 18.57
C ARG A 104 -2.33 -10.36 17.71
N ALA A 105 -3.09 -9.58 16.95
CA ALA A 105 -4.13 -10.11 16.07
C ALA A 105 -3.51 -10.93 14.93
N ALA A 106 -2.43 -10.42 14.33
CA ALA A 106 -1.69 -11.13 13.31
C ALA A 106 -1.02 -12.41 13.82
N ALA A 107 -0.49 -12.36 15.05
CA ALA A 107 0.06 -13.56 15.69
C ALA A 107 -1.02 -14.63 15.91
N ALA A 108 -2.20 -14.24 16.38
CA ALA A 108 -3.34 -15.15 16.53
C ALA A 108 -3.80 -15.76 15.19
N SER A 109 -3.62 -15.04 14.08
CA SER A 109 -3.89 -15.51 12.72
C SER A 109 -2.74 -16.31 12.08
N GLY A 110 -1.63 -16.55 12.81
CA GLY A 110 -0.53 -17.39 12.36
C GLY A 110 0.42 -16.72 11.34
N TYR A 111 0.53 -15.38 11.39
CA TYR A 111 1.42 -14.60 10.54
C TYR A 111 2.85 -14.42 11.08
N GLY A 112 3.12 -14.88 12.30
CA GLY A 112 4.40 -14.74 13.00
C GLY A 112 4.15 -14.63 14.52
N GLU A 113 5.20 -14.36 15.29
CA GLU A 113 5.04 -14.04 16.72
C GLU A 113 4.77 -12.54 16.91
N ALA A 114 3.98 -12.17 17.91
CA ALA A 114 3.75 -10.75 18.21
C ALA A 114 5.08 -10.07 18.60
N GLY A 115 5.39 -8.93 17.99
CA GLY A 115 6.68 -8.26 18.14
C GLY A 115 7.72 -8.65 17.08
N ASP A 116 7.46 -9.65 16.24
CA ASP A 116 8.33 -9.98 15.11
C ASP A 116 8.39 -8.81 14.13
N ARG A 117 9.61 -8.48 13.68
CA ARG A 117 9.78 -7.53 12.58
C ARG A 117 9.50 -8.21 11.24
N LEU A 118 8.92 -7.44 10.30
CA LEU A 118 8.75 -7.89 8.92
C LEU A 118 10.08 -8.01 8.18
N ARG A 119 11.05 -7.16 8.51
CA ARG A 119 12.41 -7.23 8.01
C ARG A 119 13.38 -7.33 9.17
N ASP A 120 14.35 -8.23 9.06
CA ASP A 120 15.41 -8.34 10.06
C ASP A 120 16.19 -7.02 10.15
N ALA A 121 16.62 -6.68 11.36
CA ALA A 121 17.59 -5.61 11.55
C ALA A 121 18.92 -6.12 10.99
N GLY A 122 19.20 -5.79 9.73
CA GLY A 122 20.52 -6.00 9.14
C GLY A 122 21.57 -5.15 9.83
#